data_AF-A0A8J7J5C3-F1
#
_entry.id   AF-A0A8J7J5C3-F1
#
_cell.length_a   1.000
_cell.length_b   1.000
_cell.length_c   1.000
_cell.angle_alpha   90.00
_cell.angle_beta   90.00
_cell.angle_gamma   90.00
#
_symmetry.space_group_name_H-M   'P 1'
#
loop_
_entity.id
_entity.type
_entity.pdbx_description
1 polymer ?
#
loop_
_entity_poly.entity_id
_entity_poly.type
_entity_poly.pdbx_seq_one_letter_code
_entity_poly.pdbx_strand_id
1 'polypeptide(L)'
;MLSAHILKYSLIANFFWLSIACNNHKKYVNNDPLFAQNNDTLVFNGCQESIKVAKGSIVELQLEAVPVIGYEWIQKDSSTLLKAHKKDILKYIELEQANFQVLYFEAKRSGTETILLEYKRVFEKEIKKTCTINIKIY
;
A
#
# COMPACT_ATOMS: atom_id res chain seq x y z
N MET A 1 -46.14 -28.32 45.43
CA MET A 1 -47.12 -28.36 44.32
C MET A 1 -46.44 -27.75 43.10
N LEU A 2 -45.96 -28.55 42.15
CA LEU A 2 -46.62 -28.85 40.85
C LEU A 2 -47.06 -27.54 40.15
N SER A 3 -46.58 -27.16 38.96
CA SER A 3 -46.45 -28.00 37.77
C SER A 3 -45.49 -27.38 36.75
N ALA A 4 -44.76 -28.26 36.06
CA ALA A 4 -44.08 -27.99 34.80
C ALA A 4 -45.09 -27.84 33.65
N HIS A 5 -44.71 -27.15 32.57
CA HIS A 5 -45.08 -27.54 31.21
C HIS A 5 -44.03 -27.09 30.17
N ILE A 6 -43.64 -28.08 29.37
CA ILE A 6 -42.69 -28.10 28.25
C ILE A 6 -43.49 -27.94 26.95
N LEU A 7 -43.00 -27.20 25.96
CA LEU A 7 -43.22 -27.43 24.51
C LEU A 7 -42.26 -26.52 23.70
N LYS A 8 -41.16 -27.03 23.12
CA LYS A 8 -40.96 -27.83 21.88
C LYS A 8 -40.84 -26.97 20.60
N TYR A 9 -39.62 -26.99 20.05
CA TYR A 9 -39.19 -27.01 18.64
C TYR A 9 -39.89 -26.13 17.58
N SER A 10 -39.08 -25.34 16.86
CA SER A 10 -39.22 -25.22 15.41
C SER A 10 -37.84 -25.16 14.74
N LEU A 11 -37.53 -26.23 14.01
CA LEU A 11 -36.50 -26.32 12.98
C LEU A 11 -37.01 -25.56 11.74
N ILE A 12 -36.24 -24.59 11.24
CA ILE A 12 -36.27 -24.27 9.80
C ILE A 12 -34.84 -24.22 9.28
N ALA A 13 -34.62 -25.08 8.31
CA ALA A 13 -33.38 -25.33 7.61
C ALA A 13 -33.21 -24.37 6.42
N ASN A 14 -31.94 -24.28 5.99
CA ASN A 14 -31.47 -24.00 4.63
C ASN A 14 -31.87 -22.67 3.97
N PHE A 15 -30.89 -21.76 3.88
CA PHE A 15 -30.60 -21.11 2.60
C PHE A 15 -29.08 -21.07 2.36
N PHE A 16 -28.64 -22.05 1.58
CA PHE A 16 -27.38 -22.01 0.83
C PHE A 16 -27.49 -20.89 -0.21
N TRP A 17 -26.69 -19.83 -0.07
CA TRP A 17 -26.32 -18.98 -1.21
C TRP A 17 -24.80 -18.80 -1.21
N LEU A 18 -24.13 -19.79 -1.82
CA LEU A 18 -22.77 -19.65 -2.32
C LEU A 18 -22.79 -18.64 -3.47
N SER A 19 -22.47 -17.38 -3.15
CA SER A 19 -22.17 -16.37 -4.17
C SER A 19 -20.67 -16.42 -4.44
N ILE A 20 -20.23 -17.36 -5.27
CA ILE A 20 -18.90 -17.30 -5.88
C ILE A 20 -19.00 -16.26 -6.99
N ALA A 21 -18.75 -15.00 -6.64
CA ALA A 21 -18.44 -13.97 -7.61
C ALA A 21 -16.97 -14.12 -7.99
N CYS A 22 -16.68 -14.86 -9.06
CA CYS A 22 -15.42 -14.73 -9.78
C CYS A 22 -15.41 -13.35 -10.44
N ASN A 23 -14.88 -12.36 -9.73
CA ASN A 23 -14.64 -11.04 -10.28
C ASN A 23 -13.41 -11.13 -11.19
N ASN A 24 -13.63 -11.37 -12.48
CA ASN A 24 -12.60 -11.30 -13.51
C ASN A 24 -12.20 -9.84 -13.71
N HIS A 25 -11.35 -9.31 -12.84
CA HIS A 25 -10.58 -8.12 -13.15
C HIS A 25 -9.63 -8.46 -14.30
N LYS A 26 -10.02 -8.06 -15.51
CA LYS A 26 -9.13 -7.99 -16.67
C LYS A 26 -7.93 -7.13 -16.26
N LYS A 27 -6.77 -7.78 -16.08
CA LYS A 27 -5.47 -7.10 -15.99
C LYS A 27 -5.28 -6.33 -17.29
N TYR A 28 -5.31 -5.00 -17.23
CA TYR A 28 -4.65 -4.19 -18.24
C TYR A 28 -3.15 -4.41 -18.06
N VAL A 29 -2.60 -5.33 -18.86
CA VAL A 29 -1.17 -5.53 -19.01
C VAL A 29 -0.66 -4.38 -19.87
N ASN A 30 -0.16 -3.32 -19.23
CA ASN A 30 0.72 -2.38 -19.91
C ASN A 30 2.04 -3.11 -20.15
N ASN A 31 2.33 -3.41 -21.41
CA ASN A 31 3.56 -4.03 -21.87
C ASN A 31 4.74 -3.05 -21.80
N ASP A 32 5.06 -2.57 -20.60
CA ASP A 32 6.32 -1.87 -20.35
C ASP A 32 7.36 -2.95 -19.96
N PRO A 33 8.42 -3.19 -20.76
CA PRO A 33 9.29 -4.37 -20.63
C PRO A 33 10.27 -4.31 -19.44
N LEU A 34 9.97 -3.53 -18.40
CA LEU A 34 10.89 -3.26 -17.28
C LEU A 34 10.67 -4.12 -16.03
N PHE A 35 9.62 -4.96 -15.98
CA PHE A 35 9.37 -5.83 -14.83
C PHE A 35 8.88 -7.21 -15.27
N ALA A 36 9.84 -8.09 -15.57
CA ALA A 36 9.56 -9.52 -15.71
C ALA A 36 9.05 -10.09 -14.37
N GLN A 37 7.98 -10.85 -14.48
CA GLN A 37 7.09 -11.43 -13.47
C GLN A 37 7.78 -12.13 -12.28
N ASN A 38 7.42 -11.71 -11.05
CA ASN A 38 7.16 -12.51 -9.82
C ASN A 38 7.42 -11.76 -8.49
N ASN A 39 7.27 -10.45 -8.43
CA ASN A 39 7.23 -9.72 -7.15
C ASN A 39 5.81 -9.20 -6.95
N ASP A 40 5.12 -9.62 -5.89
CA ASP A 40 3.85 -9.04 -5.48
C ASP A 40 4.08 -7.55 -5.16
N THR A 41 3.63 -6.67 -6.04
CA THR A 41 3.63 -5.23 -5.79
C THR A 41 2.47 -4.91 -4.85
N LEU A 42 2.81 -4.35 -3.69
CA LEU A 42 1.86 -3.92 -2.67
C LEU A 42 1.74 -2.40 -2.73
N VAL A 43 0.53 -1.92 -3.01
CA VAL A 43 0.24 -0.50 -3.18
C VAL A 43 -0.34 0.07 -1.90
N PHE A 44 0.21 1.19 -1.43
CA PHE A 44 -0.27 1.91 -0.24
C PHE A 44 -0.49 3.37 -0.58
N ASN A 45 -1.68 3.89 -0.23
CA ASN A 45 -2.05 5.28 -0.49
C ASN A 45 -1.84 6.11 0.78
N GLY A 46 -1.18 7.25 0.65
CA GLY A 46 -0.88 8.14 1.77
C GLY A 46 0.20 7.60 2.72
N CYS A 47 0.44 8.36 3.80
CA CYS A 47 1.43 8.01 4.81
C CYS A 47 0.89 6.89 5.71
N GLN A 48 1.56 5.74 5.72
CA GLN A 48 1.19 4.59 6.53
C GLN A 48 1.96 4.61 7.85
N GLU A 49 1.31 4.30 8.97
CA GLU A 49 2.03 4.15 10.24
C GLU A 49 2.90 2.88 10.25
N SER A 50 2.38 1.78 9.69
CA SER A 50 3.11 0.53 9.59
C SER A 50 2.68 -0.31 8.39
N ILE A 51 3.63 -1.05 7.82
CA ILE A 51 3.38 -2.00 6.73
C ILE A 51 4.14 -3.31 6.98
N LYS A 52 3.53 -4.42 6.55
CA LYS A 52 4.10 -5.77 6.63
C LYS A 52 4.16 -6.35 5.24
N VAL A 53 5.35 -6.78 4.82
CA VAL A 53 5.59 -7.25 3.44
C VAL A 53 6.51 -8.46 3.44
N ALA A 54 6.39 -9.32 2.43
CA ALA A 54 7.31 -10.43 2.25
C ALA A 54 8.64 -9.93 1.65
N LYS A 55 9.74 -10.61 1.97
CA LYS A 55 11.00 -10.42 1.24
C LYS A 55 10.78 -10.67 -0.25
N GLY A 56 11.30 -9.77 -1.08
CA GLY A 56 11.15 -9.79 -2.55
C GLY A 56 9.97 -8.95 -3.05
N SER A 57 9.01 -8.58 -2.20
CA SER A 57 7.90 -7.70 -2.61
C SER A 57 8.38 -6.31 -3.01
N ILE A 58 7.63 -5.68 -3.91
CA ILE A 58 7.78 -4.26 -4.23
C ILE A 58 6.72 -3.50 -3.44
N VAL A 59 7.14 -2.50 -2.68
CA VAL A 59 6.27 -1.55 -1.99
C VAL A 59 6.11 -0.34 -2.87
N GLU A 60 4.90 -0.07 -3.33
CA GLU A 60 4.52 1.14 -4.04
C GLU A 60 3.80 2.08 -3.05
N LEU A 61 4.45 3.20 -2.69
CA LEU A 61 3.84 4.25 -1.87
C LEU A 61 3.35 5.37 -2.78
N GLN A 62 2.05 5.67 -2.73
CA GLN A 62 1.43 6.78 -3.44
C GLN A 62 1.17 7.92 -2.47
N LEU A 63 2.02 8.95 -2.49
CA LEU A 63 1.94 10.09 -1.58
C LEU A 63 1.48 11.33 -2.35
N GLU A 64 0.51 12.05 -1.80
CA GLU A 64 0.06 13.32 -2.38
C GLU A 64 1.24 14.28 -2.51
N ALA A 65 1.42 14.85 -3.69
CA ALA A 65 2.50 15.77 -4.01
C ALA A 65 2.00 16.81 -5.02
N VAL A 66 2.53 18.04 -4.97
CA VAL A 66 2.29 19.10 -5.95
C VAL A 66 3.60 19.42 -6.69
N PRO A 67 3.95 18.68 -7.75
CA PRO A 67 5.27 18.77 -8.38
C PRO A 67 5.49 20.08 -9.15
N VAL A 68 4.39 20.70 -9.61
CA VAL A 68 4.40 21.96 -10.39
C VAL A 68 5.15 23.07 -9.65
N ILE A 69 5.15 23.05 -8.31
CA ILE A 69 5.84 24.01 -7.46
C ILE A 69 7.16 23.48 -6.90
N GLY A 70 7.71 22.38 -7.44
CA GLY A 70 9.04 21.85 -7.13
C GLY A 70 9.18 21.06 -5.83
N TYR A 71 8.07 20.73 -5.17
CA TYR A 71 8.10 19.90 -3.96
C TYR A 71 7.99 18.41 -4.30
N GLU A 72 8.80 17.61 -3.63
CA GLU A 72 8.82 16.16 -3.76
C GLU A 72 9.06 15.49 -2.40
N TRP A 73 8.64 14.23 -2.30
CA TRP A 73 8.93 13.33 -1.20
C TRP A 73 10.30 12.69 -1.42
N ILE A 74 11.16 12.80 -0.41
CA ILE A 74 12.53 12.31 -0.48
C ILE A 74 12.77 11.43 0.74
N GLN A 75 13.33 10.22 0.52
CA GLN A 75 13.81 9.39 1.62
C GLN A 75 15.02 10.06 2.29
N LYS A 76 14.92 10.31 3.59
CA LYS A 76 15.96 11.01 4.36
C LYS A 76 17.25 10.20 4.47
N ASP A 77 17.11 8.95 4.88
CA ASP A 77 18.22 8.04 5.15
C ASP A 77 18.09 6.78 4.29
N SER A 78 19.19 6.28 3.74
CA SER A 78 19.17 5.02 2.99
C SER A 78 18.84 3.85 3.91
N SER A 79 17.95 2.99 3.44
CA SER A 79 17.58 1.77 4.16
C SER A 79 18.54 0.63 3.82
N THR A 80 18.81 -0.23 4.80
CA THR A 80 19.58 -1.47 4.57
C THR A 80 18.68 -2.67 4.26
N LEU A 81 17.38 -2.57 4.56
CA LEU A 81 16.40 -3.62 4.33
C LEU A 81 15.62 -3.43 3.01
N LEU A 82 15.50 -2.19 2.56
CA LEU A 82 14.78 -1.78 1.36
C LEU A 82 15.74 -1.16 0.35
N LYS A 83 15.48 -1.41 -0.93
CA LYS A 83 16.16 -0.74 -2.03
C LYS A 83 15.18 0.19 -2.74
N ALA A 84 15.38 1.50 -2.62
CA ALA A 84 14.64 2.48 -3.40
C ALA A 84 14.96 2.32 -4.90
N HIS A 85 13.93 2.36 -5.75
CA HIS A 85 14.11 2.44 -7.19
C HIS A 85 14.38 3.88 -7.60
N LYS A 86 15.28 4.08 -8.57
CA LYS A 86 15.65 5.43 -9.05
C LYS A 86 14.55 6.15 -9.84
N LYS A 87 13.44 5.47 -10.17
CA LYS A 87 12.38 6.00 -11.03
C LYS A 87 11.18 6.34 -10.16
N ASP A 88 11.20 7.54 -9.59
CA ASP A 88 10.00 8.14 -9.03
C ASP A 88 9.08 8.51 -10.20
N ILE A 89 7.81 8.14 -10.09
CA ILE A 89 6.82 8.40 -11.13
C ILE A 89 5.78 9.34 -10.54
N LEU A 90 5.61 10.50 -11.17
CA LEU A 90 4.47 11.35 -10.89
C LEU A 90 3.24 10.74 -11.56
N LYS A 91 2.20 10.46 -10.77
CA LYS A 91 0.90 10.00 -11.27
C LYS A 91 -0.15 11.08 -10.99
N TYR A 92 -0.92 11.43 -12.01
CA TYR A 92 -2.10 12.29 -11.88
C TYR A 92 -3.34 11.41 -11.84
N ILE A 93 -4.20 11.57 -10.84
CA ILE A 93 -5.49 10.89 -10.75
C ILE A 93 -6.59 11.93 -10.96
N GLU A 94 -7.14 11.94 -12.18
CA GLU A 94 -8.12 12.94 -12.64
C GLU A 94 -9.38 12.99 -11.77
N LEU A 95 -9.85 11.84 -11.28
CA LEU A 95 -11.07 11.72 -10.47
C LEU A 95 -10.97 12.40 -9.10
N GLU A 96 -9.77 12.49 -8.53
CA GLU A 96 -9.55 13.07 -7.20
C GLU A 96 -8.97 14.48 -7.27
N GLN A 97 -8.69 14.99 -8.48
CA GLN A 97 -7.95 16.23 -8.72
C GLN A 97 -6.62 16.30 -7.94
N ALA A 98 -6.08 15.14 -7.58
CA ALA A 98 -4.90 15.00 -6.75
C ALA A 98 -3.72 14.51 -7.59
N ASN A 99 -2.56 15.11 -7.31
CA ASN A 99 -1.29 14.70 -7.85
C ASN A 99 -0.58 13.81 -6.81
N PHE A 100 -0.02 12.69 -7.25
CA PHE A 100 0.71 11.77 -6.40
C PHE A 100 2.14 11.60 -6.90
N GLN A 101 3.08 11.54 -5.98
CA GLN A 101 4.40 10.97 -6.23
C GLN A 101 4.37 9.51 -5.81
N VAL A 102 4.81 8.65 -6.73
CA VAL A 102 4.87 7.22 -6.51
C VAL A 102 6.31 6.79 -6.28
N LEU A 103 6.57 6.30 -5.08
CA LEU A 103 7.86 5.80 -4.63
C LEU A 103 7.83 4.27 -4.62
N TYR A 104 8.86 3.63 -5.19
CA TYR A 104 8.98 2.18 -5.20
C TYR A 104 10.16 1.71 -4.35
N PHE A 105 9.90 0.77 -3.44
CA PHE A 105 10.92 0.13 -2.61
C PHE A 105 10.88 -1.38 -2.77
N GLU A 106 12.03 -2.00 -3.04
CA GLU A 106 12.13 -3.46 -3.06
C GLU A 106 12.57 -4.00 -1.69
N ALA A 107 11.81 -4.93 -1.12
CA ALA A 107 12.13 -5.57 0.16
C ALA A 107 13.28 -6.59 -0.01
N LYS A 108 14.51 -6.21 0.35
CA LYS A 108 15.71 -7.03 0.13
C LYS A 108 16.08 -7.94 1.28
N ARG A 109 15.83 -7.53 2.53
CA ARG A 109 16.22 -8.29 3.73
C ARG A 109 15.08 -8.30 4.75
N SER A 110 14.85 -9.44 5.38
CA SER A 110 13.89 -9.57 6.48
C SER A 110 14.39 -8.76 7.69
N GLY A 111 13.46 -8.17 8.45
CA GLY A 111 13.77 -7.31 9.58
C GLY A 111 12.65 -6.29 9.86
N THR A 112 12.97 -5.30 10.67
CA THR A 112 12.07 -4.17 10.93
C THR A 112 12.88 -2.89 10.92
N GLU A 113 12.42 -1.89 10.18
CA GLU A 113 13.09 -0.60 10.04
C GLU A 113 12.04 0.50 9.91
N THR A 114 12.40 1.71 10.34
CA THR A 114 11.57 2.89 10.15
C THR A 114 12.15 3.71 9.00
N ILE A 115 11.33 4.00 7.99
CA ILE A 115 11.69 4.95 6.93
C ILE A 115 11.12 6.32 7.24
N LEU A 116 11.91 7.36 7.00
CA LEU A 116 11.50 8.75 7.08
C LEU A 116 11.53 9.36 5.68
N LEU A 117 10.38 9.87 5.25
CA LEU A 117 10.22 10.63 4.02
C LEU A 117 9.97 12.09 4.38
N GLU A 118 10.67 12.99 3.70
CA GLU A 118 10.53 14.44 3.84
C GLU A 118 9.90 15.02 2.58
N TYR A 119 8.83 15.80 2.72
CA TYR A 119 8.23 16.57 1.62
C TYR A 119 8.85 17.96 1.59
N LYS A 120 9.70 18.23 0.61
CA LYS A 120 10.46 19.49 0.51
C LYS A 120 10.85 19.79 -0.94
N ARG A 121 11.35 21.00 -1.16
CA ARG A 121 12.09 21.34 -2.38
C ARG A 121 13.54 20.92 -2.19
N VAL A 122 14.15 20.28 -3.19
CA VAL A 122 15.53 19.76 -3.12
C VAL A 122 16.55 20.84 -2.76
N PHE A 123 16.30 22.07 -3.19
CA PHE A 123 17.18 23.23 -2.99
C PHE A 123 16.84 24.06 -1.74
N GLU A 124 15.75 23.76 -1.04
CA GLU A 124 15.36 24.44 0.20
C GLU A 124 15.69 23.57 1.41
N LYS A 125 15.99 24.23 2.54
CA LYS A 125 16.16 23.53 3.83
C LYS A 125 14.83 23.25 4.54
N GLU A 126 13.76 23.95 4.14
CA GLU A 126 12.45 23.85 4.78
C GLU A 126 11.77 22.52 4.44
N ILE A 127 11.33 21.79 5.47
CA ILE A 127 10.54 20.57 5.33
C ILE A 127 9.07 20.96 5.53
N LYS A 128 8.22 20.72 4.53
CA LYS A 128 6.79 21.05 4.61
C LYS A 128 5.98 19.97 5.31
N LYS A 129 6.30 18.70 5.07
CA LYS A 129 5.66 17.54 5.69
C LYS A 129 6.68 16.44 5.91
N THR A 130 6.40 15.56 6.86
CA THR A 130 7.15 14.32 7.07
C THR A 130 6.20 13.14 7.03
N CYS A 131 6.74 11.98 6.66
CA CYS A 131 6.03 10.71 6.72
C CYS A 131 6.97 9.65 7.29
N THR A 132 6.58 9.06 8.41
CA THR A 132 7.36 8.04 9.13
C THR A 132 6.61 6.73 9.03
N ILE A 133 7.24 5.70 8.45
CA ILE A 133 6.60 4.40 8.22
C ILE A 133 7.44 3.31 8.85
N ASN A 134 6.84 2.51 9.72
CA ASN A 134 7.47 1.31 10.27
C ASN A 134 7.25 0.11 9.31
N ILE A 135 8.32 -0.40 8.72
CA ILE A 135 8.28 -1.47 7.73
C ILE A 135 8.81 -2.75 8.36
N LYS A 136 7.97 -3.78 8.41
CA LYS A 136 8.36 -5.13 8.81
C LYS A 136 8.40 -6.06 7.59
N ILE A 137 9.57 -6.62 7.33
CA ILE A 137 9.80 -7.57 6.24
C ILE A 137 9.98 -8.96 6.85
N TYR A 138 9.18 -9.93 6.41
CA TYR A 138 9.31 -11.34 6.81
C TYR A 138 9.97 -12.18 5.72
#